data_AF-A0A8T4DP31-F1
#
_entry.id   AF-A0A8T4DP31-F1
#
_cell.length_a   1.000
_cell.length_b   1.000
_cell.length_c   1.000
_cell.angle_alpha   90.00
_cell.angle_beta   90.00
_cell.angle_gamma   90.00
#
_symmetry.space_group_name_H-M   'P 1'
#
loop_
_entity.id
_entity.type
_entity.pdbx_description
1 polymer ?
#
loop_
_entity_poly.entity_id
_entity_poly.type
_entity_poly.pdbx_seq_one_letter_code
_entity_poly.pdbx_strand_id
1 'polypeptide(L)'
;MIRNNYLKYLSCHCSCTEALYDFASKLSPKEIENARSAKVSSIRSMVSSVQSEIHKMRGYVRLAPVDEIVLYGYLRPKHRIGEQVANIFAHRYPKTIIVLGNANNSWVSLYTAEGLYHMSSGPLDEVVEKLRQLTNSPDKVDTIENIWECYYKSQYRPERRNLKYFHRNMTLTSLRSARLRTESNKCGNTLDKYMGV
;
A
#
# COMPACT_ATOMS: atom_id res chain seq x y z
N MET A 1 -19.48 3.11 9.06
CA MET A 1 -19.23 3.73 10.37
C MET A 1 -17.97 4.57 10.27
N ILE A 2 -18.11 5.86 10.51
CA ILE A 2 -17.05 6.86 10.49
C ILE A 2 -16.33 6.75 11.82
N ARG A 3 -15.08 6.27 11.77
CA ARG A 3 -14.25 6.14 12.97
C ARG A 3 -13.87 7.54 13.50
N ASN A 4 -13.50 7.62 14.78
CA ASN A 4 -13.05 8.85 15.45
C ASN A 4 -11.94 9.61 14.69
N ASN A 5 -11.18 8.93 13.82
CA ASN A 5 -10.09 9.51 13.03
C ASN A 5 -10.54 10.08 11.67
N TYR A 6 -11.82 10.43 11.50
CA TYR A 6 -12.34 10.89 10.20
C TYR A 6 -11.68 12.16 9.69
N LEU A 7 -11.29 13.09 10.59
CA LEU A 7 -10.56 14.31 10.23
C LEU A 7 -9.22 13.98 9.57
N LYS A 8 -8.51 12.97 10.07
CA LYS A 8 -7.27 12.48 9.47
C LYS A 8 -7.51 11.97 8.05
N TYR A 9 -8.60 11.24 7.81
CA TYR A 9 -8.93 10.79 6.45
C TYR A 9 -9.36 11.95 5.54
N LEU A 10 -10.11 12.91 6.09
CA LEU A 10 -10.58 14.06 5.34
C LEU A 10 -9.41 14.93 4.85
N SER A 11 -8.42 15.21 5.71
CA SER A 11 -7.24 16.00 5.34
C SER A 11 -6.41 15.35 4.22
N CYS A 12 -6.46 14.02 4.11
CA CYS A 12 -5.80 13.28 3.03
C CYS A 12 -6.51 13.43 1.68
N HIS A 13 -7.79 13.78 1.65
CA HIS A 13 -8.54 13.86 0.40
C HIS A 13 -8.00 15.00 -0.48
N CYS A 14 -7.77 14.71 -1.77
CA CYS A 14 -7.13 15.64 -2.71
C CYS A 14 -7.90 16.95 -2.91
N SER A 15 -9.22 16.92 -2.78
CA SER A 15 -10.11 18.08 -2.91
C SER A 15 -10.54 18.67 -1.57
N CYS A 16 -9.87 18.33 -0.46
CA CYS A 16 -10.18 18.92 0.84
C CYS A 16 -9.64 20.35 0.91
N THR A 17 -10.54 21.32 1.05
CA THR A 17 -10.23 22.73 1.30
C THR A 17 -10.16 23.01 2.80
N GLU A 18 -9.36 24.00 3.21
CA GLU A 18 -9.24 24.42 4.62
C GLU A 18 -10.59 24.76 5.25
N ALA A 19 -11.42 25.56 4.58
CA ALA A 19 -12.76 25.91 5.07
C ALA A 19 -13.67 24.69 5.33
N LEU A 20 -13.51 23.61 4.56
CA LEU A 20 -14.29 22.38 4.73
C LEU A 20 -13.73 21.56 5.89
N TYR A 21 -12.40 21.53 6.05
CA TYR A 21 -11.75 20.92 7.20
C TYR A 21 -12.11 21.63 8.51
N ASP A 22 -12.12 22.96 8.54
CA ASP A 22 -12.49 23.77 9.71
C ASP A 22 -13.98 23.66 10.06
N PHE A 23 -14.83 23.51 9.05
CA PHE A 23 -16.23 23.19 9.28
C PHE A 23 -16.36 21.80 9.89
N ALA A 24 -15.65 20.81 9.35
CA ALA A 24 -15.71 19.44 9.83
C ALA A 24 -15.14 19.31 11.25
N SER A 25 -14.04 20.01 11.58
CA SER A 25 -13.38 19.93 12.89
C SER A 25 -14.27 20.36 14.07
N LYS A 26 -15.29 21.18 13.80
CA LYS A 26 -16.30 21.62 14.77
C LYS A 26 -17.40 20.58 15.02
N LEU A 27 -17.47 19.53 14.22
CA LEU A 27 -18.50 18.50 14.32
C LEU A 27 -17.96 17.24 14.98
N SER A 28 -18.76 16.65 15.86
CA SER A 28 -18.49 15.33 16.41
C SER A 28 -18.70 14.23 15.36
N PRO A 29 -18.04 13.07 15.50
CA PRO A 29 -18.26 11.92 14.62
C PRO A 29 -19.74 11.51 14.50
N LYS A 30 -20.50 11.59 15.61
CA LYS A 30 -21.93 11.24 15.64
C LYS A 30 -22.79 12.21 14.84
N GLU A 31 -22.48 13.51 14.91
CA GLU A 31 -23.18 14.52 14.11
C GLU A 31 -22.93 14.33 12.62
N ILE A 32 -21.71 13.95 12.24
CA ILE A 32 -21.40 13.65 10.83
C ILE A 32 -22.12 12.40 10.34
N GLU A 33 -22.23 11.36 11.16
CA GLU A 33 -22.95 10.14 10.76
C GLU A 33 -24.44 10.39 10.55
N ASN A 34 -25.06 11.17 11.43
CA ASN A 34 -26.51 11.32 11.50
C ASN A 34 -27.06 12.52 10.70
N ALA A 35 -26.27 13.57 10.48
CA ALA A 35 -26.76 14.77 9.80
C ALA A 35 -27.06 14.50 8.31
N ARG A 36 -28.20 15.05 7.86
CA ARG A 36 -28.71 14.91 6.49
C ARG A 36 -28.32 16.07 5.57
N SER A 37 -27.46 16.97 6.00
CA SER A 37 -27.04 18.10 5.16
C SER A 37 -26.20 17.62 3.97
N ALA A 38 -26.32 18.31 2.82
CA ALA A 38 -25.52 18.01 1.63
C ALA A 38 -24.01 18.14 1.91
N LYS A 39 -23.61 19.15 2.70
CA LYS A 39 -22.22 19.36 3.12
C LYS A 39 -21.67 18.19 3.92
N VAL A 40 -22.41 17.70 4.92
CA VAL A 40 -22.00 16.54 5.72
C VAL A 40 -21.95 15.28 4.85
N SER A 41 -22.91 15.08 3.96
CA SER A 41 -22.90 13.95 3.04
C SER A 41 -21.68 13.95 2.11
N SER A 42 -21.25 15.12 1.64
CA SER A 42 -20.00 15.27 0.89
C SER A 42 -18.78 14.85 1.71
N ILE A 43 -18.67 15.32 2.97
CA ILE A 43 -17.58 14.93 3.89
C ILE A 43 -17.52 13.41 4.06
N ARG A 44 -18.66 12.75 4.28
CA ARG A 44 -18.74 11.29 4.41
C ARG A 44 -18.25 10.57 3.16
N SER A 45 -18.61 11.07 1.98
CA SER A 45 -18.17 10.54 0.70
C SER A 45 -16.65 10.70 0.52
N MET A 46 -16.09 11.85 0.86
CA MET A 46 -14.64 12.11 0.79
C MET A 46 -13.85 11.19 1.71
N VAL A 47 -14.28 11.05 2.97
CA VAL A 47 -13.68 10.12 3.93
C VAL A 47 -13.74 8.68 3.41
N SER A 48 -14.90 8.27 2.90
CA SER A 48 -15.10 6.92 2.35
C SER A 48 -14.22 6.66 1.13
N SER A 49 -14.03 7.67 0.27
CA SER A 49 -13.11 7.60 -0.88
C SER A 49 -11.67 7.34 -0.44
N VAL A 50 -11.17 8.11 0.53
CA VAL A 50 -9.83 7.95 1.10
C VAL A 50 -9.66 6.58 1.74
N GLN A 51 -10.61 6.15 2.57
CA GLN A 51 -10.56 4.85 3.24
C GLN A 51 -10.55 3.70 2.23
N SER A 52 -11.39 3.79 1.20
CA SER A 52 -11.45 2.80 0.13
C SER A 52 -10.13 2.72 -0.63
N GLU A 53 -9.50 3.87 -0.89
CA GLU A 53 -8.20 3.90 -1.55
C GLU A 53 -7.09 3.28 -0.68
N ILE A 54 -7.01 3.64 0.61
CA ILE A 54 -6.06 3.02 1.56
C ILE A 54 -6.26 1.50 1.60
N HIS A 55 -7.51 1.04 1.69
CA HIS A 55 -7.83 -0.38 1.70
C HIS A 55 -7.35 -1.09 0.41
N LYS A 56 -7.60 -0.48 -0.75
CA LYS A 56 -7.12 -1.00 -2.05
C LYS A 56 -5.60 -1.05 -2.10
N MET A 57 -4.92 0.05 -1.73
CA MET A 57 -3.45 0.12 -1.78
C MET A 57 -2.80 -0.89 -0.83
N ARG A 58 -3.35 -1.06 0.36
CA ARG A 58 -2.92 -2.13 1.29
C ARG A 58 -3.01 -3.53 0.66
N GLY A 59 -4.03 -3.79 -0.17
CA GLY A 59 -4.22 -5.07 -0.84
C GLY A 59 -3.41 -5.24 -2.13
N TYR A 60 -3.08 -4.16 -2.83
CA TYR A 60 -2.48 -4.20 -4.17
C TYR A 60 -1.00 -3.88 -4.23
N VAL A 61 -0.48 -3.06 -3.31
CA VAL A 61 0.96 -2.81 -3.24
C VAL A 61 1.67 -4.14 -3.06
N ARG A 62 2.69 -4.36 -3.88
CA ARG A 62 3.60 -5.48 -3.79
C ARG A 62 4.94 -4.92 -3.38
N LEU A 63 5.47 -5.49 -2.30
CA LEU A 63 6.79 -5.15 -1.80
C LEU A 63 7.78 -6.12 -2.41
N ALA A 64 8.90 -5.58 -2.88
CA ALA A 64 10.08 -6.34 -3.26
C ALA A 64 11.21 -5.98 -2.30
N PRO A 65 12.07 -6.93 -1.94
CA PRO A 65 13.28 -6.62 -1.19
C PRO A 65 14.25 -5.84 -2.07
N VAL A 66 14.86 -4.81 -1.49
CA VAL A 66 16.14 -4.27 -1.99
C VAL A 66 17.28 -5.04 -1.33
N ASP A 67 17.12 -5.34 -0.04
CA ASP A 67 18.08 -6.02 0.84
C ASP A 67 17.34 -6.64 2.06
N GLU A 68 18.06 -7.21 3.04
CA GLU A 68 17.52 -7.83 4.27
C GLU A 68 16.62 -6.89 5.08
N ILE A 69 16.95 -5.58 5.11
CA ILE A 69 16.27 -4.59 5.96
C ILE A 69 15.40 -3.60 5.18
N VAL A 70 15.39 -3.63 3.85
CA VAL A 70 14.68 -2.66 3.02
C VAL A 70 13.70 -3.34 2.07
N LEU A 71 12.43 -2.98 2.18
CA LEU A 71 11.38 -3.37 1.25
C LEU A 71 10.89 -2.13 0.51
N TYR A 72 10.74 -2.23 -0.81
CA TYR A 72 10.20 -1.15 -1.62
C TYR A 72 9.00 -1.58 -2.46
N GLY A 73 8.15 -0.64 -2.82
CA GLY A 73 6.99 -0.90 -3.65
C GLY A 73 6.50 0.32 -4.41
N TYR A 74 5.93 0.09 -5.59
CA TYR A 74 5.32 1.16 -6.37
C TYR A 74 3.97 1.57 -5.78
N LEU A 75 3.77 2.87 -5.58
CA LEU A 75 2.55 3.47 -5.09
C LEU A 75 2.28 4.82 -5.80
N ARG A 76 1.13 4.92 -6.45
CA ARG A 76 0.64 6.18 -7.03
C ARG A 76 -0.80 6.45 -6.59
N PRO A 77 -1.00 7.05 -5.40
CA PRO A 77 -2.32 7.31 -4.89
C PRO A 77 -2.90 8.58 -5.51
N LYS A 78 -4.23 8.65 -5.62
CA LYS A 78 -4.99 9.86 -5.97
C LYS A 78 -5.03 10.82 -4.79
N HIS A 79 -5.24 10.31 -3.59
CA HIS A 79 -5.27 11.08 -2.36
C HIS A 79 -3.90 11.12 -1.67
N ARG A 80 -3.72 12.04 -0.73
CA ARG A 80 -2.49 12.19 0.07
C ARG A 80 -2.41 11.10 1.14
N ILE A 81 -2.27 9.84 0.72
CA ILE A 81 -2.33 8.65 1.58
C ILE A 81 -1.03 7.85 1.64
N GLY A 82 0.03 8.30 0.95
CA GLY A 82 1.25 7.52 0.78
C GLY A 82 1.90 7.12 2.09
N GLU A 83 2.04 8.08 3.00
CA GLU A 83 2.56 7.86 4.36
C GLU A 83 1.70 6.88 5.16
N GLN A 84 0.37 7.01 5.10
CA GLN A 84 -0.56 6.14 5.83
C GLN A 84 -0.44 4.69 5.34
N VAL A 85 -0.26 4.49 4.03
CA VAL A 85 -0.06 3.16 3.45
C VAL A 85 1.31 2.60 3.85
N ALA A 86 2.39 3.40 3.76
CA ALA A 86 3.73 2.99 4.16
C ALA A 86 3.79 2.60 5.65
N ASN A 87 3.16 3.40 6.51
CA ASN A 87 3.04 3.15 7.94
C ASN A 87 2.33 1.82 8.23
N ILE A 88 1.25 1.47 7.51
CA ILE A 88 0.57 0.17 7.67
C ILE A 88 1.53 -1.00 7.41
N PHE A 89 2.39 -0.89 6.41
CA PHE A 89 3.37 -1.93 6.11
C PHE A 89 4.51 -1.94 7.13
N ALA A 90 4.98 -0.78 7.61
CA ALA A 90 6.02 -0.71 8.63
C ALA A 90 5.58 -1.39 9.94
N HIS A 91 4.31 -1.24 10.34
CA HIS A 91 3.77 -1.99 11.49
C HIS A 91 3.72 -3.50 11.27
N ARG A 92 3.60 -3.96 10.01
CA ARG A 92 3.58 -5.39 9.66
C ARG A 92 4.99 -5.99 9.66
N TYR A 93 6.00 -5.19 9.30
CA TYR A 93 7.39 -5.60 9.22
C TYR A 93 8.25 -4.74 10.17
N PRO A 94 8.19 -4.97 11.50
CA PRO A 94 9.01 -4.23 12.46
C PRO A 94 10.50 -4.32 12.12
N LYS A 95 11.25 -3.26 12.41
CA LYS A 95 12.69 -3.13 12.11
C LYS A 95 13.06 -3.21 10.62
N THR A 96 12.07 -3.17 9.73
CA THR A 96 12.27 -3.12 8.27
C THR A 96 11.91 -1.73 7.76
N ILE A 97 12.74 -1.16 6.91
CA ILE A 97 12.49 0.10 6.22
C ILE A 97 11.56 -0.17 5.05
N ILE A 98 10.38 0.45 5.07
CA ILE A 98 9.41 0.38 3.98
C ILE A 98 9.52 1.64 3.14
N VAL A 99 9.73 1.48 1.83
CA VAL A 99 9.77 2.59 0.88
C VAL A 99 8.67 2.42 -0.16
N LEU A 100 7.68 3.29 -0.15
CA LEU A 100 6.65 3.32 -1.19
C LEU A 100 6.81 4.55 -2.04
N GLY A 101 6.62 4.45 -3.35
CA GLY A 101 6.75 5.66 -4.17
C GLY A 101 6.45 5.49 -5.64
N ASN A 102 6.66 6.57 -6.36
CA ASN A 102 6.56 6.63 -7.81
C ASN A 102 7.71 7.47 -8.36
N ALA A 103 7.65 7.82 -9.65
CA ALA A 103 8.69 8.59 -10.32
C ALA A 103 8.91 10.00 -9.74
N ASN A 104 7.97 10.52 -8.94
CA ASN A 104 8.04 11.90 -8.45
C ASN A 104 8.24 11.96 -6.93
N ASN A 105 7.57 11.08 -6.20
CA ASN A 105 7.51 11.14 -4.74
C ASN A 105 7.69 9.75 -4.13
N SER A 106 8.29 9.71 -2.96
CA SER A 106 8.42 8.52 -2.13
C SER A 106 8.08 8.81 -0.67
N TRP A 107 7.69 7.76 0.03
CA TRP A 107 7.30 7.72 1.43
C TRP A 107 8.05 6.58 2.09
N VAL A 108 8.90 6.92 3.03
CA VAL A 108 9.70 5.99 3.81
C VAL A 108 9.07 5.88 5.19
N SER A 109 8.90 4.65 5.69
CA SER A 109 8.39 4.38 7.04
C SER A 109 9.20 3.27 7.70
N LEU A 110 9.54 3.46 8.98
CA LEU A 110 10.24 2.50 9.82
C LEU A 110 9.54 2.41 11.17
N TYR A 111 9.23 1.20 11.62
CA TYR A 111 8.66 0.95 12.93
C TYR A 111 9.66 0.24 13.83
N THR A 112 10.03 0.88 14.95
CA THR A 112 10.95 0.35 15.96
C THR A 112 10.26 0.31 17.33
N ALA A 113 10.96 -0.18 18.35
CA ALA A 113 10.48 -0.16 19.73
C ALA A 113 10.28 1.28 20.27
N GLU A 114 11.02 2.25 19.71
CA GLU A 114 10.97 3.67 20.10
C GLU A 114 9.80 4.41 19.43
N GLY A 115 9.27 3.86 18.34
CA GLY A 115 8.09 4.43 17.68
C GLY A 115 8.12 4.27 16.16
N LEU A 116 7.25 5.06 15.52
CA LEU A 116 7.09 5.10 14.07
C LEU A 116 7.79 6.33 13.49
N TYR A 117 8.80 6.09 12.66
CA TYR A 117 9.50 7.11 11.90
C TYR A 117 8.97 7.10 10.48
N HIS A 118 8.76 8.29 9.91
CA HIS A 118 8.36 8.43 8.51
C HIS A 118 8.98 9.68 7.89
N MET A 119 9.18 9.64 6.58
CA MET A 119 9.73 10.73 5.78
C MET A 119 9.14 10.70 4.37
N SER A 120 8.88 11.86 3.79
CA SER A 120 8.64 11.97 2.35
C SER A 120 9.91 12.44 1.65
N SER A 121 10.22 11.85 0.49
CA SER A 121 11.38 12.23 -0.30
C SER A 121 11.03 12.26 -1.80
N GLY A 122 12.04 12.45 -2.63
CA GLY A 122 11.94 12.54 -4.08
C GLY A 122 11.60 11.21 -4.77
N PRO A 123 12.00 11.02 -6.03
CA PRO A 123 11.69 9.83 -6.81
C PRO A 123 12.06 8.52 -6.11
N LEU A 124 11.21 7.49 -6.24
CA LEU A 124 11.41 6.19 -5.61
C LEU A 124 12.77 5.58 -5.96
N ASP A 125 13.14 5.61 -7.23
CA ASP A 125 14.36 4.95 -7.73
C ASP A 125 15.62 5.57 -7.10
N GLU A 126 15.64 6.90 -6.94
CA GLU A 126 16.76 7.60 -6.28
C GLU A 126 16.88 7.23 -4.80
N VAL A 127 15.75 7.08 -4.10
CA VAL A 127 15.75 6.74 -2.67
C VAL A 127 16.16 5.28 -2.47
N VAL A 128 15.66 4.38 -3.31
CA VAL A 128 16.06 2.97 -3.29
C VAL A 128 17.55 2.81 -3.57
N GLU A 129 18.08 3.56 -4.54
CA GLU A 129 19.51 3.49 -4.88
C GLU A 129 20.40 4.04 -3.75
N LYS A 130 20.01 5.16 -3.13
CA LYS A 130 20.71 5.68 -1.94
C LYS A 130 20.72 4.68 -0.79
N LEU A 131 19.58 4.02 -0.52
CA LEU A 131 19.50 3.00 0.52
C LEU A 131 20.35 1.78 0.17
N ARG A 132 20.35 1.34 -1.09
CA ARG A 132 21.20 0.23 -1.55
C ARG A 132 22.69 0.52 -1.31
N GLN A 133 23.15 1.73 -1.64
CA GLN A 133 24.53 2.15 -1.39
C GLN A 133 24.90 2.17 0.10
N LEU A 134 23.95 2.52 0.97
CA LEU A 134 24.16 2.53 2.42
C LEU A 134 24.14 1.13 3.04
N THR A 135 23.48 0.16 2.41
CA THR A 135 23.28 -1.19 2.97
C THR A 135 24.29 -2.22 2.46
N ASN A 136 24.98 -1.95 1.35
CA ASN A 136 26.08 -2.75 0.80
C ASN A 136 27.36 -2.75 1.69
N SER A 137 27.23 -3.20 2.93
CA SER A 137 28.32 -3.71 3.75
C SER A 137 28.45 -5.22 3.47
N PRO A 138 29.66 -5.78 3.34
CA PRO A 138 29.94 -6.97 2.53
C PRO A 138 29.65 -8.32 3.22
N ASP A 139 28.56 -8.45 3.98
CA ASP A 139 28.21 -9.71 4.62
C ASP A 139 26.70 -9.99 4.51
N LYS A 140 26.36 -11.06 3.79
CA LYS A 140 25.11 -11.85 3.76
C LYS A 140 24.21 -11.69 2.53
N VAL A 141 24.43 -12.54 1.53
CA VAL A 141 23.55 -12.68 0.35
C VAL A 141 22.84 -14.05 0.30
N ASP A 142 23.16 -15.02 1.15
CA ASP A 142 22.66 -16.40 0.98
C ASP A 142 21.35 -16.75 1.73
N THR A 143 20.80 -15.86 2.56
CA THR A 143 19.72 -16.22 3.49
C THR A 143 18.30 -15.96 2.94
N ILE A 144 18.14 -14.96 2.06
CA ILE A 144 16.82 -14.43 1.67
C ILE A 144 16.10 -15.32 0.65
N GLU A 145 16.81 -15.81 -0.37
CA GLU A 145 16.25 -16.67 -1.43
C GLU A 145 15.57 -17.93 -0.85
N ASN A 146 16.21 -18.53 0.15
CA ASN A 146 15.72 -19.73 0.85
C ASN A 146 14.47 -19.46 1.71
N ILE A 147 14.37 -18.28 2.32
CA ILE A 147 13.21 -17.89 3.13
C ILE A 147 11.98 -17.64 2.23
N TRP A 148 12.19 -16.98 1.08
CA TRP A 148 11.11 -16.74 0.12
C TRP A 148 10.60 -18.01 -0.54
N GLU A 149 11.49 -18.95 -0.89
CA GLU A 149 11.08 -20.26 -1.41
C GLU A 149 10.19 -21.02 -0.41
N CYS A 150 10.59 -21.09 0.86
CA CYS A 150 9.81 -21.74 1.91
C CYS A 150 8.44 -21.06 2.14
N TYR A 151 8.40 -19.73 2.11
CA TYR A 151 7.15 -18.98 2.25
C TYR A 151 6.19 -19.24 1.09
N TYR A 152 6.66 -19.16 -0.17
CA TYR A 152 5.79 -19.37 -1.33
C TYR A 152 5.33 -20.82 -1.47
N LYS A 153 6.19 -21.81 -1.17
CA LYS A 153 5.82 -23.23 -1.13
C LYS A 153 4.74 -23.52 -0.08
N SER A 154 4.76 -22.83 1.06
CA SER A 154 3.76 -23.01 2.14
C SER A 154 2.41 -22.33 1.89
N GLN A 155 2.36 -21.28 1.06
CA GLN A 155 1.13 -20.53 0.76
C GLN A 155 0.43 -20.97 -0.54
N TYR A 156 1.07 -21.80 -1.37
CA TYR A 156 0.52 -22.24 -2.64
C TYR A 156 -0.59 -23.28 -2.44
N ARG A 157 -1.85 -22.84 -2.48
CA ARG A 157 -3.04 -23.70 -2.59
C ARG A 157 -3.79 -23.42 -3.89
N PRO A 158 -3.77 -24.33 -4.87
CA PRO A 158 -4.40 -24.12 -6.17
C PRO A 158 -5.92 -23.90 -6.07
N GLU A 159 -6.58 -24.42 -5.03
CA GLU A 159 -8.05 -24.35 -4.89
C GLU A 159 -8.59 -22.94 -4.57
N ARG A 160 -7.74 -21.99 -4.14
CA ARG A 160 -8.16 -20.61 -3.78
C ARG A 160 -8.08 -19.61 -4.93
N ARG A 161 -7.77 -20.06 -6.15
CA ARG A 161 -7.60 -19.20 -7.34
C ARG A 161 -8.95 -18.71 -7.89
N ASN A 162 -9.63 -17.83 -7.16
CA ASN A 162 -10.91 -17.27 -7.59
C ASN A 162 -10.73 -16.07 -8.54
N LEU A 163 -10.17 -16.35 -9.72
CA LEU A 163 -9.86 -15.35 -10.76
C LEU A 163 -11.09 -14.52 -11.16
N LYS A 164 -12.27 -15.13 -11.12
CA LYS A 164 -13.54 -14.50 -11.49
C LYS A 164 -13.88 -13.32 -10.56
N TYR A 165 -13.69 -13.47 -9.25
CA TYR A 165 -13.87 -12.36 -8.29
C TYR A 165 -12.72 -11.36 -8.31
N PHE A 166 -11.49 -11.82 -8.58
CA PHE A 166 -10.32 -10.96 -8.71
C PHE A 166 -10.49 -9.94 -9.85
N HIS A 167 -10.88 -10.40 -11.05
CA HIS A 167 -11.12 -9.50 -12.19
C HIS A 167 -12.34 -8.59 -12.01
N ARG A 168 -13.38 -9.04 -11.28
CA ARG A 168 -14.58 -8.24 -11.01
C ARG A 168 -14.33 -7.08 -10.04
N ASN A 169 -13.43 -7.26 -9.07
CA ASN A 169 -13.17 -6.27 -8.02
C ASN A 169 -11.95 -5.38 -8.30
N MET A 170 -11.22 -5.63 -9.39
CA MET A 170 -9.97 -4.93 -9.71
C MET A 170 -10.13 -4.13 -11.01
N THR A 171 -10.42 -2.83 -10.89
CA THR A 171 -10.55 -1.95 -12.05
C THR A 171 -9.19 -1.69 -12.70
N LEU A 172 -9.18 -1.46 -14.02
CA LEU A 172 -7.95 -1.18 -14.79
C LEU A 172 -7.15 0.00 -14.22
N THR A 173 -7.83 1.00 -13.66
CA THR A 173 -7.20 2.15 -12.99
C THR A 173 -6.39 1.72 -11.77
N SER A 174 -6.92 0.77 -10.97
CA SER A 174 -6.24 0.24 -9.79
C SER A 174 -5.08 -0.69 -10.13
N LEU A 175 -5.19 -1.45 -11.23
CA LEU A 175 -4.08 -2.25 -11.78
C LEU A 175 -2.91 -1.36 -12.22
N ARG A 176 -3.20 -0.28 -12.95
CA ARG A 176 -2.20 0.69 -13.42
C ARG A 176 -1.52 1.40 -12.26
N SER A 177 -2.25 1.78 -11.22
CA SER A 177 -1.69 2.44 -10.03
C SER A 177 -0.74 1.55 -9.22
N ALA A 178 -0.86 0.21 -9.35
CA ALA A 178 0.02 -0.76 -8.71
C ALA A 178 1.03 -1.39 -9.68
N ARG A 179 1.09 -0.91 -10.93
CA ARG A 179 1.94 -1.44 -12.02
C ARG A 179 1.83 -2.96 -12.20
N LEU A 180 0.65 -3.54 -11.91
CA LEU A 180 0.37 -4.96 -12.08
C LEU A 180 0.03 -5.26 -13.54
N ARG A 181 0.79 -6.13 -14.19
CA ARG A 181 0.38 -6.76 -15.46
C ARG A 181 -0.41 -8.03 -15.12
N THR A 182 -1.68 -8.06 -15.48
CA THR A 182 -2.47 -9.30 -15.41
C THR A 182 -2.19 -10.10 -16.68
N GLU A 183 -1.29 -11.08 -16.60
CA GLU A 183 -1.24 -12.12 -17.61
C GLU A 183 -2.50 -12.98 -17.45
N SER A 184 -3.39 -12.94 -18.45
CA SER A 184 -4.45 -13.94 -18.53
C SER A 184 -3.77 -15.26 -18.88
N ASN A 185 -3.38 -16.05 -17.89
CA ASN A 185 -2.95 -17.42 -18.12
C ASN A 185 -4.16 -18.24 -18.57
N LYS A 186 -4.48 -18.16 -19.86
CA LYS A 186 -5.37 -19.09 -20.56
C LYS A 186 -4.69 -20.41 -20.93
N CYS A 187 -3.38 -20.53 -20.75
CA CYS A 187 -2.66 -21.80 -20.85
C CYS A 187 -2.00 -22.11 -19.51
N GLY A 188 -2.61 -23.02 -18.74
CA GLY A 188 -1.88 -23.71 -17.69
C GLY A 188 -0.97 -24.73 -18.34
N ASN A 189 0.33 -24.42 -18.43
CA ASN A 189 1.33 -25.49 -18.56
C ASN A 189 1.57 -26.02 -17.15
N THR A 190 1.12 -27.25 -16.90
CA THR A 190 1.45 -28.00 -15.69
C THR A 190 2.93 -28.37 -15.68
N LEU A 191 3.52 -28.46 -14.48
CA LEU A 191 4.93 -28.78 -14.23
C LEU A 191 5.35 -30.11 -14.89
N ASP A 192 4.42 -31.06 -15.02
CA ASP A 192 4.61 -32.35 -15.70
C ASP A 192 5.04 -32.18 -17.17
N LYS A 193 4.51 -31.15 -17.84
CA LYS A 193 4.85 -30.83 -19.24
C LYS A 193 6.27 -30.27 -19.41
N TYR A 194 6.86 -29.75 -18.33
CA TYR A 194 8.24 -29.26 -18.31
C TYR A 194 9.23 -30.36 -17.88
N MET A 195 8.76 -31.32 -17.07
CA MET A 195 9.57 -32.43 -16.55
C MET A 195 9.60 -33.66 -17.47
N GLY A 196 8.80 -33.70 -18.55
CA GLY A 196 8.88 -34.72 -19.58
C GLY A 196 8.58 -36.15 -19.11
N VAL A 197 7.62 -36.30 -18.18
CA VAL A 197 7.07 -37.60 -17.75
C VAL A 197 5.62 -37.70 -18.17
#